data_AF-A0A5Q4GT89-F1
#
_entry.id   AF-A0A5Q4GT89-F1
#
_cell.length_a   1.000
_cell.length_b   1.000
_cell.length_c   1.000
_cell.angle_alpha   90.00
_cell.angle_beta   90.00
_cell.angle_gamma   90.00
#
_symmetry.space_group_name_H-M   'P 1'
#
loop_
_entity.id
_entity.type
_entity.pdbx_description
1 polymer ?
#
loop_
_entity_poly.entity_id
_entity_poly.type
_entity_poly.pdbx_seq_one_letter_code
_entity_poly.pdbx_strand_id
1 'polypeptide(L)'
;MNVNYHDDWRERVWKCGNCGWQGPGTDLGTGEMFDELMEMDCPSCYERILVVSYPTLSESRENWSKMSVLEREYAEAIARFSERFEAASLKAASQLPELEGDDLVLEWDFIESDTEQTGRFSAIRDTVIRHGEFEVWREPALWEGYERFLQVLGMLRERYGDRLKDLIPTKASRQYLYGDSLSADVKIERAREALGRAQ
;
A
#
# COMPACT_ATOMS: atom_id res chain seq x y z
N MET A 1 -19.96 -14.83 7.40
CA MET A 1 -19.36 -15.09 8.73
C MET A 1 -17.93 -14.60 8.71
N ASN A 2 -17.38 -14.01 9.79
CA ASN A 2 -15.98 -13.56 9.84
C ASN A 2 -15.17 -14.47 10.80
N VAL A 3 -13.98 -14.88 10.39
CA VAL A 3 -13.03 -15.71 11.14
C VAL A 3 -11.61 -15.17 10.98
N ASN A 4 -10.70 -15.49 11.90
CA ASN A 4 -9.30 -15.09 11.79
C ASN A 4 -8.49 -16.12 11.01
N TYR A 5 -7.41 -15.69 10.35
CA TYR A 5 -6.57 -16.55 9.50
C TYR A 5 -6.03 -17.80 10.19
N HIS A 6 -5.70 -17.70 11.49
CA HIS A 6 -5.13 -18.78 12.30
C HIS A 6 -6.17 -19.62 13.05
N ASP A 7 -7.46 -19.33 12.89
CA ASP A 7 -8.53 -20.22 13.38
C ASP A 7 -8.58 -21.51 12.55
N ASP A 8 -9.29 -22.52 13.05
CA ASP A 8 -9.52 -23.84 12.44
C ASP A 8 -10.53 -23.81 11.27
N TRP A 9 -10.69 -22.66 10.60
CA TRP A 9 -11.68 -22.50 9.54
C TRP A 9 -11.42 -23.40 8.33
N ARG A 10 -10.15 -23.76 8.08
CA ARG A 10 -9.74 -24.65 6.99
C ARG A 10 -10.25 -26.07 7.21
N GLU A 11 -10.23 -26.55 8.44
CA GLU A 11 -10.60 -27.92 8.81
C GLU A 11 -12.10 -28.05 9.13
N ARG A 12 -12.77 -26.96 9.50
CA ARG A 12 -14.23 -26.94 9.76
C ARG A 12 -15.03 -27.29 8.50
N VAL A 13 -16.12 -28.03 8.69
CA VAL A 13 -17.09 -28.33 7.64
C VAL A 13 -18.08 -27.18 7.51
N TRP A 14 -18.15 -26.60 6.31
CA TRP A 14 -19.05 -25.51 5.96
C TRP A 14 -20.20 -26.02 5.10
N LYS A 15 -21.35 -25.33 5.18
CA LYS A 15 -22.52 -25.62 4.35
C LYS A 15 -22.95 -24.35 3.62
N CYS A 16 -23.08 -24.44 2.30
CA CYS A 16 -23.65 -23.39 1.49
C CYS A 16 -25.16 -23.31 1.72
N GLY A 17 -25.65 -22.14 2.16
CA GLY A 17 -27.08 -21.90 2.31
C GLY A 17 -27.85 -21.81 0.99
N ASN A 18 -27.16 -21.55 -0.13
CA ASN A 18 -27.76 -21.36 -1.46
C ASN A 18 -27.93 -22.67 -2.23
N CYS A 19 -26.84 -23.41 -2.52
CA CYS A 19 -26.90 -24.65 -3.31
C CYS A 19 -26.83 -25.94 -2.48
N GLY A 20 -26.64 -25.84 -1.16
CA GLY A 20 -26.58 -27.00 -0.26
C GLY A 20 -25.25 -27.76 -0.25
N TRP A 21 -24.24 -27.31 -1.00
CA TRP A 21 -22.88 -27.87 -0.94
C TRP A 21 -22.35 -27.93 0.50
N GLN A 22 -21.58 -28.98 0.81
CA GLN A 22 -20.94 -29.16 2.11
C GLN A 22 -19.54 -29.73 1.94
N GLY A 23 -18.56 -29.15 2.65
CA GLY A 23 -17.17 -29.59 2.60
C GLY A 23 -16.30 -28.82 3.59
N PRO A 24 -15.03 -29.24 3.80
CA PRO A 24 -14.09 -28.51 4.63
C PRO A 24 -13.76 -27.13 4.05
N GLY A 25 -13.25 -26.21 4.88
CA GLY A 25 -12.84 -24.88 4.45
C GLY A 25 -11.74 -24.87 3.39
N THR A 26 -10.89 -25.90 3.35
CA THR A 26 -9.88 -26.11 2.30
C THR A 26 -10.47 -26.32 0.90
N ASP A 27 -11.74 -26.69 0.81
CA ASP A 27 -12.43 -26.94 -0.47
C ASP A 27 -13.20 -25.71 -0.96
N LEU A 28 -13.24 -24.63 -0.19
CA LEU A 28 -13.84 -23.36 -0.60
C LEU A 28 -13.02 -22.72 -1.72
N GLY A 29 -13.71 -22.06 -2.65
CA GLY A 29 -13.06 -21.21 -3.65
C GLY A 29 -12.60 -19.90 -3.02
N THR A 30 -11.50 -19.33 -3.50
CA THR A 30 -11.13 -17.96 -3.17
C THR A 30 -12.02 -17.01 -3.96
N GLY A 31 -12.73 -16.14 -3.25
CA GLY A 31 -13.54 -15.06 -3.82
C GLY A 31 -12.72 -13.79 -4.00
N GLU A 32 -13.29 -12.65 -3.63
CA GLU A 32 -12.57 -11.38 -3.63
C GLU A 32 -11.49 -11.35 -2.53
N MET A 33 -10.35 -10.74 -2.84
CA MET A 33 -9.26 -10.51 -1.89
C MET A 33 -9.08 -9.00 -1.71
N PHE A 34 -8.93 -8.60 -0.46
CA PHE A 34 -8.71 -7.22 -0.03
C PHE A 34 -7.42 -7.17 0.80
N ASP A 35 -6.96 -5.97 1.14
CA ASP A 35 -5.70 -5.80 1.89
C ASP A 35 -5.71 -6.46 3.28
N GLU A 36 -6.88 -6.54 3.91
CA GLU A 36 -7.02 -7.00 5.30
C GLU A 36 -7.75 -8.35 5.42
N LEU A 37 -8.36 -8.83 4.34
CA LEU A 37 -9.21 -10.02 4.38
C LEU A 37 -9.37 -10.65 3.00
N MET A 38 -9.80 -11.91 2.99
CA MET A 38 -10.25 -12.60 1.79
C MET A 38 -11.63 -13.20 1.99
N GLU A 39 -12.41 -13.24 0.92
CA GLU A 39 -13.66 -13.97 0.87
C GLU A 39 -13.40 -15.41 0.43
N MET A 40 -14.16 -16.33 1.03
CA MET A 40 -14.17 -17.74 0.65
C MET A 40 -15.59 -18.14 0.24
N ASP A 41 -15.68 -18.62 -0.99
CA ASP A 41 -16.93 -18.84 -1.70
C ASP A 41 -17.23 -20.32 -1.86
N CYS A 42 -18.51 -20.62 -2.04
CA CYS A 42 -18.94 -21.96 -2.40
C CYS A 42 -18.34 -22.36 -3.75
N PRO A 43 -17.62 -23.49 -3.86
CA PRO A 43 -17.00 -23.91 -5.12
C PRO A 43 -18.03 -24.31 -6.19
N SER A 44 -19.29 -24.53 -5.81
CA SER A 44 -20.35 -24.96 -6.72
C SER A 44 -21.20 -23.82 -7.26
N CYS A 45 -21.46 -22.77 -6.48
CA CYS A 45 -22.38 -21.69 -6.89
C CYS A 45 -21.83 -20.28 -6.66
N TYR A 46 -20.59 -20.16 -6.15
CA TYR A 46 -19.90 -18.90 -5.88
C TYR A 46 -20.58 -17.99 -4.86
N GLU A 47 -21.57 -18.50 -4.12
CA GLU A 47 -22.11 -17.78 -2.97
C GLU A 47 -21.05 -17.68 -1.88
N ARG A 48 -20.82 -16.47 -1.37
CA ARG A 48 -19.88 -16.22 -0.29
C ARG A 48 -20.29 -16.93 0.99
N ILE A 49 -19.41 -17.74 1.54
CA ILE A 49 -19.66 -18.50 2.77
C ILE A 49 -19.07 -17.78 3.98
N LEU A 50 -17.83 -17.34 3.88
CA LEU A 50 -17.12 -16.69 4.98
C LEU A 50 -16.09 -15.67 4.48
N VAL A 51 -15.65 -14.84 5.42
CA VAL A 51 -14.58 -13.86 5.27
C VAL A 51 -13.49 -14.24 6.26
N VAL A 52 -12.24 -14.32 5.79
CA VAL A 52 -11.06 -14.61 6.61
C VAL A 52 -10.24 -13.33 6.73
N SER A 53 -10.10 -12.81 7.94
CA SER A 53 -9.23 -11.67 8.20
C SER A 53 -7.78 -12.12 8.20
N TYR A 54 -6.91 -11.44 7.44
CA TYR A 54 -5.47 -11.70 7.42
C TYR A 54 -4.84 -11.38 8.78
N PRO A 55 -3.76 -12.10 9.16
CA PRO A 55 -3.18 -11.92 10.48
C PRO A 55 -2.39 -10.60 10.55
N THR A 56 -2.52 -9.91 11.68
CA THR A 56 -1.61 -8.82 12.04
C THR A 56 -0.20 -9.36 12.29
N LEU A 57 0.80 -8.46 12.33
CA LEU A 57 2.16 -8.83 12.75
C LEU A 57 2.21 -9.40 14.18
N SER A 58 1.34 -8.94 15.09
CA SER A 58 1.28 -9.49 16.46
C SER A 58 0.75 -10.92 16.45
N GLU A 59 -0.36 -11.17 15.77
CA GLU A 59 -0.96 -12.51 15.66
C GLU A 59 -0.04 -13.50 14.95
N SER A 60 0.69 -13.04 13.92
CA SER A 60 1.71 -13.82 13.25
C SER A 60 2.84 -14.23 14.21
N ARG A 61 3.30 -13.32 15.08
CA ARG A 61 4.31 -13.64 16.10
C ARG A 61 3.79 -14.65 17.14
N GLU A 62 2.54 -14.50 17.56
CA GLU A 62 1.90 -15.42 18.51
C GLU A 62 1.69 -16.83 17.93
N ASN A 63 1.47 -16.93 16.61
CA ASN A 63 1.27 -18.19 15.89
C ASN A 63 2.50 -18.67 15.11
N TRP A 64 3.68 -18.07 15.37
CA TRP A 64 4.90 -18.29 14.59
C TRP A 64 5.28 -19.75 14.38
N SER A 65 5.12 -20.58 15.42
CA SER A 65 5.45 -22.01 15.37
C SER A 65 4.57 -22.82 14.42
N LYS A 66 3.33 -22.36 14.16
CA LYS A 66 2.34 -23.00 13.28
C LYS A 66 2.45 -22.54 11.83
N MET A 67 3.11 -21.41 11.58
CA MET A 67 3.27 -20.84 10.25
C MET A 67 4.28 -21.63 9.41
N SER A 68 4.00 -21.74 8.12
CA SER A 68 4.95 -22.20 7.11
C SER A 68 6.15 -21.24 6.98
N VAL A 69 7.22 -21.71 6.35
CA VAL A 69 8.40 -20.87 6.07
C VAL A 69 8.01 -19.64 5.25
N LEU A 70 7.14 -19.81 4.26
CA LEU A 70 6.70 -18.74 3.37
C LEU A 70 5.90 -17.65 4.11
N GLU A 71 5.00 -18.04 4.99
CA GLU A 71 4.21 -17.11 5.80
C GLU A 71 5.11 -16.32 6.77
N ARG A 72 6.14 -16.96 7.34
CA ARG A 72 7.12 -16.30 8.20
C ARG A 72 7.94 -15.28 7.41
N GLU A 73 8.45 -15.66 6.23
CA GLU A 73 9.19 -14.76 5.34
C GLU A 73 8.34 -13.54 4.94
N TYR A 74 7.05 -13.74 4.67
CA TYR A 74 6.11 -12.66 4.36
C TYR A 74 5.88 -11.74 5.56
N ALA A 75 5.61 -12.30 6.75
CA ALA A 75 5.44 -11.51 7.98
C ALA A 75 6.68 -10.68 8.33
N GLU A 76 7.89 -11.23 8.13
CA GLU A 76 9.12 -10.46 8.31
C GLU A 76 9.29 -9.37 7.25
N ALA A 77 8.89 -9.63 6.00
CA ALA A 77 8.95 -8.61 4.95
C ALA A 77 8.03 -7.43 5.27
N ILE A 78 6.80 -7.68 5.74
CA ILE A 78 5.89 -6.63 6.22
C ILE A 78 6.50 -5.89 7.40
N ALA A 79 7.05 -6.59 8.39
CA ALA A 79 7.67 -5.96 9.56
C ALA A 79 8.83 -5.02 9.15
N ARG A 80 9.73 -5.47 8.29
CA ARG A 80 10.84 -4.66 7.76
C ARG A 80 10.34 -3.44 6.99
N PHE A 81 9.34 -3.62 6.13
CA PHE A 81 8.75 -2.51 5.39
C PHE A 81 8.15 -1.47 6.34
N SER A 82 7.37 -1.93 7.34
CA SER A 82 6.75 -1.05 8.34
C SER A 82 7.79 -0.28 9.15
N GLU A 83 8.85 -0.94 9.64
CA GLU A 83 9.93 -0.28 10.37
C GLU A 83 10.64 0.79 9.52
N ARG A 84 10.94 0.46 8.26
CA ARG A 84 11.58 1.41 7.33
C ARG A 84 10.67 2.56 6.99
N PHE A 85 9.39 2.29 6.72
CA PHE A 85 8.42 3.33 6.39
C PHE A 85 8.22 4.27 7.57
N GLU A 86 8.09 3.75 8.79
CA GLU A 86 8.00 4.59 9.98
C GLU A 86 9.25 5.45 10.20
N ALA A 87 10.44 4.89 9.96
CA ALA A 87 11.69 5.62 10.14
C ALA A 87 11.93 6.72 9.09
N ALA A 88 11.52 6.49 7.84
CA ALA A 88 11.87 7.35 6.71
C ALA A 88 10.72 8.22 6.18
N SER A 89 9.46 7.92 6.54
CA SER A 89 8.33 8.69 6.02
C SER A 89 8.35 10.14 6.52
N LEU A 90 8.02 11.06 5.62
CA LEU A 90 7.81 12.46 5.95
C LEU A 90 6.63 12.60 6.93
N LYS A 91 6.89 13.09 8.15
CA LYS A 91 5.89 13.24 9.21
C LYS A 91 5.39 14.68 9.35
N ALA A 92 6.22 15.67 9.01
CA ALA A 92 5.88 17.09 9.11
C ALA A 92 6.59 17.94 8.06
N ALA A 93 5.96 19.05 7.68
CA ALA A 93 6.51 20.02 6.74
C ALA A 93 7.89 20.56 7.16
N SER A 94 8.15 20.69 8.47
CA SER A 94 9.44 21.17 9.01
C SER A 94 10.64 20.27 8.71
N GLN A 95 10.42 19.02 8.29
CA GLN A 95 11.50 18.11 7.88
C GLN A 95 11.99 18.40 6.45
N LEU A 96 11.21 19.16 5.66
CA LEU A 96 11.56 19.49 4.29
C LEU A 96 12.63 20.60 4.24
N PRO A 97 13.64 20.46 3.37
CA PRO A 97 14.68 21.47 3.20
C PRO A 97 14.09 22.78 2.67
N GLU A 98 14.80 23.89 2.90
CA GLU A 98 14.54 25.11 2.16
C GLU A 98 15.02 24.95 0.71
N LEU A 99 14.21 25.37 -0.25
CA LEU A 99 14.58 25.38 -1.67
C LEU A 99 14.74 26.83 -2.12
N GLU A 100 15.52 27.07 -3.17
CA GLU A 100 15.63 28.39 -3.78
C GLU A 100 14.58 28.56 -4.90
N GLY A 101 14.18 29.81 -5.15
CA GLY A 101 13.26 30.18 -6.25
C GLY A 101 11.82 30.42 -5.79
N ASP A 102 11.10 31.25 -6.55
CA ASP A 102 9.74 31.68 -6.21
C ASP A 102 8.65 30.79 -6.84
N ASP A 103 9.02 29.98 -7.84
CA ASP A 103 8.13 29.07 -8.55
C ASP A 103 8.73 27.65 -8.56
N LEU A 104 8.27 26.81 -7.63
CA LEU A 104 8.75 25.45 -7.41
C LEU A 104 7.85 24.43 -8.10
N VAL A 105 8.41 23.70 -9.05
CA VAL A 105 7.77 22.54 -9.67
C VAL A 105 8.55 21.30 -9.26
N LEU A 106 7.91 20.44 -8.47
CA LEU A 106 8.52 19.23 -7.94
C LEU A 106 8.05 18.01 -8.71
N GLU A 107 8.85 16.95 -8.70
CA GLU A 107 8.51 15.67 -9.33
C GLU A 107 8.32 14.60 -8.26
N TRP A 108 7.29 13.77 -8.42
CA TRP A 108 7.05 12.55 -7.65
C TRP A 108 7.47 11.35 -8.49
N ASP A 109 8.59 10.74 -8.12
CA ASP A 109 9.20 9.65 -8.88
C ASP A 109 9.35 8.39 -8.03
N PHE A 110 9.55 7.25 -8.71
CA PHE A 110 9.94 5.99 -8.09
C PHE A 110 11.25 5.48 -8.65
N ILE A 111 12.14 5.07 -7.74
CA ILE A 111 13.37 4.38 -8.10
C ILE A 111 13.41 3.01 -7.42
N GLU A 112 14.18 2.10 -8.00
CA GLU A 112 14.55 0.87 -7.32
C GLU A 112 15.35 1.23 -6.07
N SER A 113 15.04 0.57 -4.97
CA SER A 113 15.73 0.80 -3.72
C SER A 113 17.09 0.10 -3.74
N ASP A 114 18.15 0.87 -3.48
CA ASP A 114 19.53 0.35 -3.39
C ASP A 114 19.79 -0.51 -2.14
N THR A 115 18.78 -0.68 -1.28
CA THR A 115 18.87 -1.53 -0.10
C THR A 115 18.94 -3.01 -0.53
N GLU A 116 20.03 -3.72 -0.19
CA GLU A 116 20.34 -5.13 -0.54
C GLU A 116 19.35 -6.20 -0.01
N GLN A 117 18.12 -5.85 0.32
CA GLN A 117 17.19 -6.71 1.05
C GLN A 117 16.33 -7.51 0.08
N THR A 118 16.96 -8.53 -0.51
CA THR A 118 16.34 -9.46 -1.46
C THR A 118 15.53 -10.54 -0.72
N GLY A 119 14.23 -10.28 -0.56
CA GLY A 119 13.25 -11.30 -0.19
C GLY A 119 12.26 -11.52 -1.32
N ARG A 120 11.70 -12.74 -1.46
CA ARG A 120 10.72 -13.09 -2.51
C ARG A 120 9.49 -12.18 -2.52
N PHE A 121 9.20 -11.51 -1.40
CA PHE A 121 8.06 -10.62 -1.19
C PHE A 121 8.42 -9.13 -1.15
N SER A 122 9.58 -8.74 -1.67
CA SER A 122 10.07 -7.37 -1.58
C SER A 122 10.26 -6.76 -2.97
N ALA A 123 9.21 -6.16 -3.52
CA ALA A 123 9.37 -5.13 -4.55
C ALA A 123 9.74 -3.83 -3.83
N ILE A 124 11.03 -3.59 -3.61
CA ILE A 124 11.48 -2.44 -2.85
C ILE A 124 11.67 -1.26 -3.79
N ARG A 125 10.67 -0.39 -3.84
CA ARG A 125 10.77 0.92 -4.50
C ARG A 125 10.79 2.00 -3.45
N ASP A 126 11.50 3.08 -3.73
CA ASP A 126 11.41 4.32 -2.98
C ASP A 126 10.63 5.36 -3.77
N THR A 127 9.76 6.07 -3.07
CA THR A 127 9.28 7.40 -3.46
C THR A 127 10.42 8.39 -3.32
N VAL A 128 10.65 9.17 -4.37
CA VAL A 128 11.60 10.28 -4.37
C VAL A 128 10.90 11.53 -4.86
N ILE A 129 11.01 12.61 -4.08
CA ILE A 129 10.56 13.94 -4.48
C ILE A 129 11.79 14.71 -4.99
N ARG A 130 11.71 15.25 -6.20
CA ARG A 130 12.84 15.98 -6.80
C ARG A 130 12.49 17.41 -7.18
N HIS A 131 13.51 18.27 -7.14
CA HIS A 131 13.53 19.59 -7.75
C HIS A 131 14.71 19.64 -8.73
N GLY A 132 14.47 19.32 -10.00
CA GLY A 132 15.54 19.03 -10.96
C GLY A 132 16.40 17.86 -10.45
N GLU A 133 17.72 18.07 -10.37
CA GLU A 133 18.67 17.05 -9.88
C GLU A 133 18.69 16.92 -8.35
N PHE A 134 18.03 17.83 -7.61
CA PHE A 134 18.04 17.83 -6.15
C PHE A 134 16.97 16.90 -5.58
N GLU A 135 17.39 15.93 -4.76
CA GLU A 135 16.48 15.08 -3.98
C GLU A 135 15.98 15.85 -2.75
N VAL A 136 14.69 16.20 -2.78
CA VAL A 136 14.01 16.93 -1.70
C VAL A 136 13.69 16.00 -0.54
N TRP A 137 13.21 14.80 -0.85
CA TRP A 137 12.83 13.78 0.13
C TRP A 137 12.81 12.39 -0.49
N ARG A 138 12.97 11.37 0.36
CA ARG A 138 12.85 9.95 0.00
C ARG A 138 12.18 9.16 1.10
N GLU A 139 11.28 8.25 0.72
CA GLU A 139 10.65 7.28 1.62
C GLU A 139 10.24 6.00 0.87
N PRO A 140 9.99 4.87 1.56
CA PRO A 140 9.54 3.65 0.87
C PRO A 140 8.22 3.91 0.12
N ALA A 141 8.13 3.37 -1.10
CA ALA A 141 6.94 3.50 -1.92
C ALA A 141 5.82 2.60 -1.42
N LEU A 142 4.58 3.10 -1.51
CA LEU A 142 3.35 2.36 -1.26
C LEU A 142 2.67 2.07 -2.59
N TRP A 143 2.28 0.81 -2.82
CA TRP A 143 1.40 0.47 -3.93
C TRP A 143 0.08 1.21 -3.72
N GLU A 144 -0.46 1.81 -4.77
CA GLU A 144 -1.63 2.70 -4.67
C GLU A 144 -1.43 3.85 -3.67
N GLY A 145 -0.19 4.34 -3.55
CA GLY A 145 0.19 5.41 -2.63
C GLY A 145 -0.41 6.80 -2.94
N TYR A 146 -1.51 6.91 -3.67
CA TYR A 146 -2.13 8.19 -4.02
C TYR A 146 -2.62 8.95 -2.78
N GLU A 147 -3.07 8.27 -1.72
CA GLU A 147 -3.40 8.94 -0.46
C GLU A 147 -2.17 9.54 0.20
N ARG A 148 -1.05 8.80 0.16
CA ARG A 148 0.24 9.28 0.65
C ARG A 148 0.75 10.46 -0.17
N PHE A 149 0.57 10.43 -1.50
CA PHE A 149 0.84 11.57 -2.37
C PHE A 149 0.06 12.82 -1.92
N LEU A 150 -1.24 12.70 -1.66
CA LEU A 150 -2.06 13.83 -1.20
C LEU A 150 -1.61 14.36 0.16
N GLN A 151 -1.23 13.47 1.07
CA GLN A 151 -0.70 13.85 2.38
C GLN A 151 0.61 14.62 2.26
N VAL A 152 1.56 14.10 1.48
CA VAL A 152 2.86 14.73 1.22
C VAL A 152 2.68 16.06 0.48
N LEU A 153 1.77 16.14 -0.49
CA LEU A 153 1.44 17.39 -1.17
C LEU A 153 0.96 18.46 -0.17
N GLY A 154 0.14 18.07 0.81
CA GLY A 154 -0.26 18.94 1.91
C GLY A 154 0.93 19.50 2.70
N MET A 155 1.91 18.64 3.04
CA MET A 155 3.13 19.04 3.75
C MET A 155 4.04 19.94 2.91
N LEU A 156 4.19 19.66 1.61
CA LEU A 156 4.93 20.52 0.68
C LEU A 156 4.28 21.91 0.58
N ARG A 157 2.95 21.97 0.48
CA ARG A 157 2.21 23.23 0.44
C ARG A 157 2.34 24.01 1.75
N GLU A 158 2.32 23.34 2.90
CA GLU A 158 2.60 23.98 4.19
C GLU A 158 4.02 24.56 4.25
N ARG A 159 5.01 23.84 3.73
CA ARG A 159 6.42 24.28 3.77
C ARG A 159 6.72 25.45 2.83
N TYR A 160 6.21 25.38 1.60
CA TYR A 160 6.61 26.28 0.52
C TYR A 160 5.54 27.33 0.17
N GLY A 161 4.31 27.16 0.65
CA GLY A 161 3.20 28.07 0.40
C GLY A 161 2.95 28.28 -1.09
N ASP A 162 2.72 29.54 -1.46
CA ASP A 162 2.43 29.96 -2.83
C ASP A 162 3.58 29.69 -3.81
N ARG A 163 4.79 29.39 -3.31
CA ARG A 163 5.93 29.04 -4.16
C ARG A 163 5.76 27.68 -4.80
N LEU A 164 5.03 26.74 -4.17
CA LEU A 164 4.76 25.43 -4.77
C LEU A 164 3.72 25.55 -5.89
N LYS A 165 4.15 25.32 -7.13
CA LYS A 165 3.29 25.39 -8.32
C LYS A 165 2.76 24.04 -8.77
N ASP A 166 3.53 22.97 -8.59
CA ASP A 166 3.08 21.61 -8.91
C ASP A 166 3.91 20.53 -8.18
N LEU A 167 3.32 19.35 -8.07
CA LEU A 167 3.99 18.09 -7.77
C LEU A 167 3.59 17.10 -8.86
N ILE A 168 4.52 16.72 -9.73
CA ILE A 168 4.25 16.00 -10.97
C ILE A 168 4.62 14.52 -10.84
N PRO A 169 3.65 13.58 -10.89
CA PRO A 169 3.98 12.17 -11.04
C PRO A 169 4.71 11.92 -12.37
N THR A 170 5.95 11.45 -12.28
CA THR A 170 6.73 11.01 -13.44
C THR A 170 6.04 9.83 -14.12
N LYS A 171 6.41 9.52 -15.37
CA LYS A 171 5.87 8.32 -16.05
C LYS A 171 6.23 7.03 -15.30
N ALA A 172 7.40 6.97 -14.68
CA ALA A 172 7.88 5.80 -13.96
C ALA A 172 7.11 5.53 -12.66
N SER A 173 6.58 6.57 -12.01
CA SER A 173 5.82 6.41 -10.77
C SER A 173 4.35 6.04 -10.97
N ARG A 174 3.74 6.40 -12.10
CA ARG A 174 2.29 6.28 -12.35
C ARG A 174 1.70 4.90 -12.06
N GLN A 175 2.30 3.82 -12.58
CA GLN A 175 1.73 2.48 -12.41
C GLN A 175 1.57 2.13 -10.93
N TYR A 176 2.62 2.37 -10.15
CA TYR A 176 2.66 1.97 -8.75
C TYR A 176 1.92 2.99 -7.86
N LEU A 177 1.85 4.26 -8.28
CA LEU A 177 1.13 5.33 -7.59
C LEU A 177 -0.39 5.15 -7.70
N TYR A 178 -0.88 4.77 -8.87
CA TYR A 178 -2.31 4.63 -9.13
C TYR A 178 -2.83 3.21 -8.88
N GLY A 179 -1.98 2.20 -9.12
CA GLY A 179 -2.36 0.78 -9.11
C GLY A 179 -3.64 0.52 -9.89
N ASP A 180 -4.57 -0.19 -9.27
CA ASP A 180 -5.86 -0.58 -9.86
C ASP A 180 -7.00 0.37 -9.44
N SER A 181 -6.69 1.45 -8.71
CA SER A 181 -7.66 2.46 -8.32
C SER A 181 -8.04 3.36 -9.48
N LEU A 182 -9.22 3.12 -10.05
CA LEU A 182 -9.83 3.92 -11.13
C LEU A 182 -10.11 5.39 -10.76
N SER A 183 -9.94 5.77 -9.49
CA SER A 183 -10.17 7.14 -9.00
C SER A 183 -8.89 7.89 -8.64
N ALA A 184 -7.74 7.22 -8.61
CA ALA A 184 -6.49 7.80 -8.14
C ALA A 184 -6.02 8.97 -9.00
N ASP A 185 -6.14 8.85 -10.32
CA ASP A 185 -5.78 9.88 -11.29
C ASP A 185 -6.61 11.16 -11.09
N VAL A 186 -7.94 11.03 -10.98
CA VAL A 186 -8.86 12.16 -10.80
C VAL A 186 -8.60 12.86 -9.47
N LYS A 187 -8.35 12.10 -8.39
CA LYS A 187 -8.01 12.66 -7.07
C LYS A 187 -6.70 13.46 -7.14
N ILE A 188 -5.67 12.89 -7.76
CA ILE A 188 -4.35 13.52 -7.89
C ILE A 188 -4.42 14.77 -8.75
N GLU A 189 -5.05 14.73 -9.92
CA GLU A 189 -5.16 15.92 -10.79
C GLU A 189 -5.92 17.05 -10.13
N ARG A 190 -7.02 16.77 -9.41
CA ARG A 190 -7.76 17.81 -8.67
C ARG A 190 -6.90 18.48 -7.60
N ALA A 191 -6.15 17.70 -6.83
CA ALA A 191 -5.28 18.23 -5.77
C ALA A 191 -4.14 19.08 -6.34
N ARG A 192 -3.60 18.63 -7.46
CA ARG A 192 -2.59 19.31 -8.25
C ARG A 192 -3.10 20.64 -8.86
N GLU A 193 -4.29 20.66 -9.45
CA GLU A 193 -4.93 21.88 -9.99
C GLU A 193 -5.17 22.93 -8.89
N ALA A 194 -5.49 22.50 -7.68
CA ALA A 194 -5.72 23.38 -6.53
C ALA A 194 -4.48 24.17 -6.07
N LEU A 195 -3.28 23.85 -6.58
CA LEU A 195 -2.05 24.63 -6.36
C LEU A 195 -2.01 25.92 -7.21
N GLY A 196 -2.95 26.11 -8.13
CA GLY A 196 -2.97 27.29 -9.00
C GLY A 196 -1.88 27.26 -10.06
N ARG A 197 -1.66 26.09 -10.68
CA ARG A 197 -0.72 25.91 -11.79
C ARG A 197 -0.80 27.07 -12.79
N ALA A 198 0.35 27.61 -13.17
CA ALA A 198 0.43 28.40 -14.38
C ALA A 198 -0.01 27.50 -15.56
N GLN A 199 -1.04 27.94 -16.30
CA GLN A 199 -1.46 27.30 -17.55
C GLN A 199 -0.34 27.35 -18.59
#